data_AF-A0A8D9EXC3-F1
#
_entry.id   AF-A0A8D9EXC3-F1
#
_cell.length_a   1.000
_cell.length_b   1.000
_cell.length_c   1.000
_cell.angle_alpha   90.00
_cell.angle_beta   90.00
_cell.angle_gamma   90.00
#
_symmetry.space_group_name_H-M   'P 1'
#
loop_
_entity.id
_entity.type
_entity.pdbx_description
1 polymer ?
#
loop_
_entity_poly.entity_id
_entity_poly.type
_entity_poly.pdbx_seq_one_letter_code
_entity_poly.pdbx_strand_id
1 'polypeptide(L)'
;KCPKSFSRKGELNKHVRSTHEGIKYPCSKCSKSFLDRSNLRRHLLMHEGIRYPCDKCPKSFAKKDLLKEHQLLHKGVSHTCNVCEKSLLNYSSLKRHLLSHQGVRHPCNKCSKTFKNKNSLNAHVYYAHKSHKGITCDRCPKSFSRKED
;
A
#
# COMPACT_ATOMS: atom_id res chain seq x y z
N LYS A 1 8.49 23.14 -13.19
CA LYS A 1 7.54 23.66 -12.18
C LYS A 1 6.50 22.57 -11.85
N CYS A 2 6.16 22.35 -10.57
CA CYS A 2 5.18 21.34 -10.16
C CYS A 2 3.75 21.92 -10.17
N PRO A 3 2.75 21.28 -10.81
CA PRO A 3 1.39 21.82 -10.92
C PRO A 3 0.50 21.53 -9.68
N LYS A 4 1.05 20.99 -8.58
CA LYS A 4 0.24 20.65 -7.41
C LYS A 4 -0.14 21.89 -6.60
N SER A 5 -1.42 22.00 -6.27
CA SER A 5 -1.98 23.03 -5.39
C SER A 5 -2.49 22.40 -4.09
N PHE A 6 -2.45 23.16 -2.99
CA PHE A 6 -2.80 22.70 -1.66
C PHE A 6 -3.64 23.75 -0.94
N SER A 7 -4.74 23.34 -0.32
CA SER A 7 -5.64 24.24 0.43
C SER A 7 -5.10 24.65 1.80
N ARG A 8 -3.98 24.08 2.27
CA ARG A 8 -3.38 24.36 3.58
C ARG A 8 -1.87 24.53 3.46
N LYS A 9 -1.33 25.58 4.08
CA LYS A 9 0.12 25.88 4.11
C LYS A 9 0.96 24.70 4.66
N GLY A 10 0.45 24.01 5.67
CA GLY A 10 1.12 22.83 6.23
C GLY A 10 1.28 21.67 5.23
N GLU A 11 0.31 21.46 4.34
CA GLU A 11 0.37 20.41 3.32
C GLU A 11 1.32 20.79 2.17
N LEU A 12 1.31 22.06 1.77
CA LEU A 12 2.29 22.60 0.82
C LEU A 12 3.72 22.43 1.36
N ASN A 13 3.99 22.81 2.61
CA ASN A 13 5.32 22.67 3.21
C ASN A 13 5.77 21.20 3.26
N LYS A 14 4.90 20.27 3.63
CA LYS A 14 5.22 18.83 3.58
C LYS A 14 5.54 18.36 2.16
N HIS A 15 4.78 18.82 1.17
CA HIS A 15 5.02 18.48 -0.23
C HIS A 15 6.38 18.99 -0.71
N VAL A 16 6.71 20.26 -0.47
CA VAL A 16 7.99 20.85 -0.86
C VAL A 16 9.15 20.08 -0.22
N ARG A 17 9.11 19.89 1.11
CA ARG A 17 10.16 19.16 1.84
C ARG A 17 10.37 17.75 1.31
N SER A 18 9.29 17.02 1.06
CA SER A 18 9.38 15.62 0.63
C SER A 18 9.69 15.43 -0.86
N THR A 19 9.20 16.32 -1.73
CA THR A 19 9.22 16.12 -3.19
C THR A 19 10.31 16.95 -3.88
N HIS A 20 10.63 18.12 -3.36
CA HIS A 20 11.60 19.03 -3.97
C HIS A 20 12.93 19.04 -3.21
N GLU A 21 12.89 18.98 -1.88
CA GLU A 21 14.12 18.96 -1.06
C GLU A 21 14.58 17.54 -0.71
N GLY A 22 13.75 16.52 -1.00
CA GLY A 22 14.08 15.12 -0.74
C GLY A 22 14.19 14.76 0.75
N ILE A 23 13.73 15.63 1.65
CA ILE A 23 13.79 15.41 3.09
C ILE A 23 12.90 14.23 3.47
N LYS A 24 13.52 13.23 4.09
CA LYS A 24 12.86 12.06 4.66
C LYS A 24 13.25 11.88 6.11
N TYR A 25 12.39 11.21 6.86
CA TYR A 25 12.56 10.91 8.28
C TYR A 25 12.86 9.40 8.41
N PRO A 26 14.13 9.02 8.59
CA PRO A 26 14.52 7.61 8.70
C PRO A 26 14.03 7.00 10.03
N CYS A 27 13.71 5.72 10.00
CA CYS A 27 13.46 4.94 11.20
C CYS A 27 14.79 4.54 11.85
N SER A 28 14.87 4.68 13.17
CA SER A 28 16.05 4.24 13.93
C SER A 28 16.14 2.72 14.11
N LYS A 29 15.04 1.99 13.87
CA LYS A 29 14.93 0.54 14.10
C LYS A 29 14.91 -0.31 12.82
N CYS A 30 14.80 0.32 11.64
CA CYS A 30 14.88 -0.38 10.35
C CYS A 30 15.22 0.58 9.20
N SER A 31 15.52 0.05 8.01
CA SER A 31 15.92 0.84 6.83
C SER A 31 14.78 1.67 6.19
N LYS A 32 13.60 1.77 6.81
CA LYS A 32 12.45 2.52 6.25
C LYS A 32 12.60 4.01 6.54
N SER A 33 12.17 4.83 5.58
CA SER A 33 12.14 6.29 5.70
C SER A 33 10.77 6.84 5.30
N PHE A 34 10.31 7.88 6.00
CA PHE A 34 8.97 8.44 5.89
C PHE A 34 8.99 9.89 5.40
N LEU A 35 7.89 10.34 4.80
CA LEU A 35 7.79 11.69 4.22
C LEU A 35 7.53 12.78 5.29
N ASP A 36 7.06 12.38 6.47
CA ASP A 36 6.82 13.29 7.59
C ASP A 36 7.03 12.60 8.95
N ARG A 37 7.17 13.42 10.00
CA ARG A 37 7.40 12.97 11.39
C ARG A 37 6.22 12.19 11.96
N SER A 38 4.98 12.53 11.60
CA SER A 38 3.78 11.86 12.12
C SER A 38 3.71 10.41 11.63
N ASN A 39 4.09 10.19 10.37
CA ASN A 39 4.20 8.88 9.74
C ASN A 39 5.32 8.04 10.37
N LEU A 40 6.49 8.65 10.62
CA LEU A 40 7.58 7.98 11.35
C LEU A 40 7.15 7.61 12.78
N ARG A 41 6.57 8.53 13.55
CA ARG A 41 6.12 8.26 14.92
C ARG A 41 5.14 7.10 14.97
N ARG A 42 4.15 7.08 14.07
CA ARG A 42 3.21 5.97 13.96
C ARG A 42 3.90 4.66 13.58
N HIS A 43 4.89 4.71 12.69
CA HIS A 43 5.65 3.51 12.35
C HIS A 43 6.45 2.98 13.54
N LEU A 44 7.04 3.85 14.37
CA LEU A 44 7.76 3.44 15.58
C LEU A 44 6.86 2.67 16.56
N LEU A 45 5.57 3.05 16.67
CA LEU A 45 4.60 2.28 17.47
C LEU A 45 4.48 0.82 17.02
N MET A 46 4.71 0.51 15.74
CA MET A 46 4.72 -0.88 15.26
C MET A 46 5.90 -1.68 15.82
N HIS A 47 7.05 -1.05 16.02
CA HIS A 47 8.21 -1.69 16.66
C HIS A 47 7.97 -1.94 18.15
N GLU A 48 7.20 -1.08 18.81
CA GLU A 48 6.76 -1.28 20.20
C GLU A 48 5.58 -2.27 20.33
N GLY A 49 5.10 -2.83 19.22
CA GLY A 49 3.89 -3.67 19.22
C GLY A 49 2.59 -2.91 19.53
N ILE A 50 2.64 -1.59 19.71
CA ILE A 50 1.48 -0.75 20.02
C ILE A 50 0.54 -0.73 18.82
N ARG A 51 -0.64 -1.33 19.02
CA ARG A 51 -1.73 -1.40 18.05
C ARG A 51 -3.03 -0.94 18.69
N TYR A 52 -4.02 -0.65 17.85
CA TYR A 52 -5.38 -0.32 18.24
C TYR A 52 -6.21 -1.62 18.22
N PRO A 53 -6.49 -2.25 19.36
CA PRO A 53 -7.24 -3.49 19.43
C PRO A 53 -8.73 -3.27 19.12
N CYS A 54 -9.36 -4.27 18.52
CA CYS A 54 -10.81 -4.37 18.44
C CYS A 54 -11.36 -4.93 19.75
N ASP A 55 -12.46 -4.37 20.23
CA ASP A 55 -13.18 -4.78 21.42
C ASP A 55 -14.01 -6.06 21.21
N LYS A 56 -14.33 -6.39 19.95
CA LYS A 56 -15.22 -7.51 19.58
C LYS A 56 -14.52 -8.72 18.99
N CYS A 57 -13.22 -8.63 18.69
CA CYS A 57 -12.45 -9.75 18.18
C CYS A 57 -10.94 -9.57 18.42
N PRO A 58 -10.11 -10.62 18.26
CA PRO A 58 -8.66 -10.57 18.52
C PRO A 58 -7.85 -9.68 17.57
N LYS A 59 -8.49 -9.01 16.59
CA LYS A 59 -7.78 -8.20 15.58
C LYS A 59 -7.32 -6.87 16.17
N SER A 60 -6.12 -6.45 15.75
CA SER A 60 -5.56 -5.15 16.13
C SER A 60 -4.94 -4.45 14.92
N PHE A 61 -5.00 -3.11 14.92
CA PHE A 61 -4.70 -2.29 13.75
C PHE A 61 -3.58 -1.29 14.02
N ALA A 62 -2.82 -0.92 12.98
CA ALA A 62 -1.75 0.07 13.10
C ALA A 62 -2.26 1.53 13.12
N LYS A 63 -3.55 1.76 12.86
CA LYS A 63 -4.19 3.08 12.76
C LYS A 63 -5.58 3.04 13.36
N LYS A 64 -5.97 4.11 14.05
CA LYS A 64 -7.32 4.29 14.59
C LYS A 64 -8.39 4.27 13.48
N ASP A 65 -8.13 4.88 12.33
CA ASP A 65 -9.09 4.90 11.22
C ASP A 65 -9.33 3.50 10.63
N LEU A 66 -8.30 2.65 10.60
CA LEU A 66 -8.44 1.26 10.16
C LEU A 66 -9.26 0.43 11.17
N LEU A 67 -9.08 0.68 12.48
CA LEU A 67 -9.93 0.08 13.49
C LEU A 67 -11.40 0.53 13.33
N LYS A 68 -11.64 1.84 13.11
CA LYS A 68 -13.00 2.36 12.87
C LYS A 68 -13.64 1.70 11.67
N GLU A 69 -12.92 1.61 10.54
CA GLU A 69 -13.40 0.93 9.34
C GLU A 69 -13.68 -0.54 9.62
N HIS A 70 -12.80 -1.23 10.36
CA HIS A 70 -13.03 -2.61 10.77
C HIS A 70 -14.27 -2.77 11.66
N GLN A 71 -14.52 -1.85 12.59
CA GLN A 71 -15.69 -1.89 13.47
C GLN A 71 -17.02 -1.78 12.71
N LEU A 72 -17.02 -1.23 11.49
CA LEU A 72 -18.20 -1.22 10.62
C LEU A 72 -18.64 -2.64 10.25
N LEU A 73 -17.71 -3.61 10.17
CA LEU A 73 -18.04 -5.03 9.97
C LEU A 73 -18.91 -5.59 11.08
N HIS A 74 -18.57 -5.27 12.32
CA HIS A 74 -19.32 -5.72 13.49
C HIS A 74 -20.70 -5.06 13.57
N LYS A 75 -20.95 -4.02 12.78
CA LYS A 75 -22.25 -3.35 12.65
C LYS A 75 -23.00 -3.77 11.38
N GLY A 76 -22.45 -4.69 10.58
CA GLY A 76 -22.99 -5.05 9.28
C GLY A 76 -22.93 -3.92 8.23
N VAL A 77 -22.25 -2.80 8.55
CA VAL A 77 -22.11 -1.66 7.63
C VAL A 77 -20.97 -1.99 6.67
N SER A 78 -21.34 -2.36 5.45
CA SER A 78 -20.40 -2.66 4.38
C SER A 78 -20.88 -2.08 3.06
N HIS A 79 -19.95 -1.92 2.12
CA HIS A 79 -20.25 -1.56 0.75
C HIS A 79 -20.42 -2.83 -0.07
N THR A 80 -21.65 -3.11 -0.46
CA THR A 80 -21.99 -4.28 -1.27
C THR A 80 -21.72 -4.02 -2.75
N CYS A 81 -21.19 -5.03 -3.42
CA CYS A 81 -21.13 -5.04 -4.87
C CYS A 81 -22.50 -5.41 -5.42
N ASN A 82 -23.05 -4.57 -6.31
CA ASN A 82 -24.32 -4.83 -6.98
C ASN A 82 -24.23 -5.90 -8.10
N VAL A 83 -23.03 -6.34 -8.47
CA VAL A 83 -22.80 -7.34 -9.53
C VAL A 83 -22.67 -8.76 -8.97
N CYS A 84 -22.05 -8.91 -7.80
CA CYS A 84 -21.78 -10.23 -7.20
C CYS A 84 -22.03 -10.30 -5.69
N GLU A 85 -22.74 -9.30 -5.15
CA GLU A 85 -23.18 -9.21 -3.74
C GLU A 85 -22.06 -9.21 -2.68
N LYS A 86 -20.80 -9.11 -3.13
CA LYS A 86 -19.64 -9.14 -2.24
C LYS A 86 -19.59 -7.89 -1.37
N SER A 87 -19.51 -8.10 -0.06
CA SER A 87 -19.39 -7.03 0.94
C SER A 87 -17.94 -6.59 1.14
N LEU A 88 -17.68 -5.29 1.05
CA LEU A 88 -16.36 -4.68 1.19
C LEU A 88 -16.37 -3.56 2.24
N LEU A 89 -15.24 -3.36 2.91
CA LEU A 89 -15.15 -2.49 4.09
C LEU A 89 -15.18 -1.00 3.79
N ASN A 90 -14.70 -0.64 2.60
CA ASN A 90 -14.59 0.76 2.20
C ASN A 90 -14.91 0.91 0.72
N TYR A 91 -15.42 2.10 0.37
CA TYR A 91 -15.80 2.46 -0.98
C TYR A 91 -14.64 2.35 -1.99
N SER A 92 -13.41 2.70 -1.60
CA SER A 92 -12.23 2.57 -2.47
C SER A 92 -11.98 1.12 -2.89
N SER A 93 -12.18 0.18 -1.99
CA SER A 93 -12.07 -1.26 -2.25
C SER A 93 -13.21 -1.74 -3.13
N LEU A 94 -14.43 -1.26 -2.90
CA LEU A 94 -15.57 -1.54 -3.78
C LEU A 94 -15.31 -1.02 -5.20
N LYS A 95 -14.89 0.23 -5.35
CA LYS A 95 -14.59 0.81 -6.67
C LYS A 95 -13.53 0.00 -7.42
N ARG A 96 -12.45 -0.41 -6.75
CA ARG A 96 -11.43 -1.28 -7.35
C ARG A 96 -11.98 -2.67 -7.69
N HIS A 97 -12.87 -3.20 -6.86
CA HIS A 97 -13.52 -4.48 -7.13
C HIS A 97 -14.46 -4.40 -8.33
N LEU A 98 -15.23 -3.31 -8.50
CA LEU A 98 -16.09 -3.10 -9.66
C LEU A 98 -15.30 -3.07 -10.97
N LEU A 99 -14.08 -2.51 -10.98
CA LEU A 99 -13.19 -2.57 -12.14
C LEU A 99 -12.83 -4.00 -12.55
N SER A 100 -12.83 -4.96 -11.61
CA SER A 100 -12.58 -6.37 -11.93
C SER A 100 -13.74 -7.04 -12.67
N HIS A 101 -14.98 -6.59 -12.45
CA HIS A 101 -16.16 -7.07 -13.19
C HIS A 101 -16.21 -6.52 -14.61
N GLN A 102 -15.74 -5.29 -14.81
CA GLN A 102 -15.63 -4.66 -16.14
C GLN A 102 -14.51 -5.27 -16.99
N GLY A 103 -13.78 -6.26 -16.47
CA GLY A 103 -12.64 -6.86 -17.17
C GLY A 103 -11.53 -5.86 -17.47
N VAL A 104 -11.45 -4.73 -16.74
CA VAL A 104 -10.42 -3.71 -16.96
C VAL A 104 -9.08 -4.32 -16.58
N ARG A 105 -8.31 -4.70 -17.61
CA ARG A 105 -6.96 -5.23 -17.45
C ARG A 105 -5.95 -4.10 -17.58
N HIS A 106 -4.87 -4.19 -16.84
CA HIS A 106 -3.77 -3.24 -16.85
C HIS A 106 -2.63 -3.79 -17.70
N PRO A 107 -2.45 -3.30 -18.95
CA PRO A 107 -1.39 -3.77 -19.83
C PRO A 107 -0.02 -3.30 -19.35
N CYS A 108 0.99 -4.14 -19.56
CA CYS A 108 2.38 -3.72 -19.44
C CYS A 108 2.76 -2.88 -20.67
N ASN A 109 3.51 -1.80 -20.45
CA ASN A 109 3.98 -0.94 -21.53
C ASN A 109 5.32 -1.42 -22.15
N LYS A 110 5.87 -2.54 -21.66
CA LYS A 110 7.14 -3.12 -22.11
C LYS A 110 7.01 -4.52 -22.70
N CYS A 111 5.85 -5.17 -22.53
CA CYS A 111 5.54 -6.46 -23.12
C CYS A 111 4.03 -6.64 -23.25
N SER A 112 3.60 -7.70 -23.94
CA SER A 112 2.18 -7.97 -24.21
C SER A 112 1.40 -8.56 -23.03
N LYS A 113 1.96 -8.61 -21.81
CA LYS A 113 1.27 -9.15 -20.62
C LYS A 113 0.31 -8.14 -20.01
N THR A 114 -0.83 -8.64 -19.54
CA THR A 114 -1.92 -7.82 -19.00
C THR A 114 -2.38 -8.35 -17.64
N PHE A 115 -2.65 -7.46 -16.68
CA PHE A 115 -2.85 -7.83 -15.27
C PHE A 115 -4.21 -7.40 -14.74
N LYS A 116 -4.75 -8.16 -13.78
CA LYS A 116 -6.05 -7.89 -13.14
C LYS A 116 -6.08 -6.63 -12.26
N ASN A 117 -4.93 -6.14 -11.80
CA ASN A 117 -4.84 -4.92 -11.01
C ASN A 117 -3.45 -4.27 -11.16
N LYS A 118 -3.37 -2.99 -10.80
CA LYS A 118 -2.15 -2.18 -10.88
C LYS A 118 -1.01 -2.71 -10.00
N ASN A 119 -1.30 -3.35 -8.87
CA ASN A 119 -0.26 -3.92 -8.00
C ASN A 119 0.46 -5.09 -8.68
N SER A 120 -0.29 -6.00 -9.30
CA SER A 120 0.26 -7.11 -10.08
C SER A 120 1.07 -6.62 -11.27
N LEU A 121 0.58 -5.60 -11.99
CA LEU A 121 1.36 -4.96 -13.07
C LEU A 121 2.67 -4.35 -12.54
N ASN A 122 2.62 -3.58 -11.45
CA ASN A 122 3.81 -2.95 -10.87
C ASN A 122 4.84 -3.99 -10.40
N ALA A 123 4.39 -5.08 -9.78
CA ALA A 123 5.25 -6.18 -9.38
C ALA A 123 5.89 -6.83 -10.61
N HIS A 124 5.11 -7.12 -11.65
CA HIS A 124 5.64 -7.64 -12.91
C HIS A 124 6.68 -6.70 -13.53
N VAL A 125 6.38 -5.40 -13.67
CA VAL A 125 7.33 -4.43 -14.23
C VAL A 125 8.61 -4.36 -13.40
N TYR A 126 8.48 -4.44 -12.07
CA TYR A 126 9.61 -4.45 -11.15
C TYR A 126 10.50 -5.69 -11.34
N TYR A 127 9.94 -6.90 -11.36
CA TYR A 127 10.74 -8.13 -11.44
C TYR A 127 11.16 -8.55 -12.86
N ALA A 128 10.31 -8.31 -13.87
CA ALA A 128 10.53 -8.78 -15.23
C ALA A 128 11.20 -7.75 -16.14
N HIS A 129 11.14 -6.46 -15.79
CA HIS A 129 11.64 -5.38 -16.66
C HIS A 129 12.53 -4.37 -15.94
N LYS A 130 12.79 -4.56 -14.65
CA LYS A 130 13.80 -3.82 -13.90
C LYS A 130 14.89 -4.83 -13.54
N SER A 131 16.07 -4.68 -14.16
CA SER A 131 17.21 -5.53 -13.86
C SER A 131 17.58 -5.37 -12.39
N HIS A 132 17.27 -6.36 -11.58
CA HIS A 132 17.82 -6.47 -10.24
C HIS A 132 19.18 -7.15 -10.34
N LYS A 133 20.24 -6.49 -9.83
CA LYS A 133 21.37 -7.22 -9.25
C LYS A 133 20.76 -8.19 -8.24
N GLY A 134 20.73 -9.47 -8.57
CA GLY A 134 20.23 -10.49 -7.68
C GLY A 134 20.93 -10.38 -6.33
N ILE A 135 20.18 -10.52 -5.25
CA ILE A 135 20.78 -10.73 -3.93
C ILE A 135 21.35 -12.15 -3.97
N THR A 136 22.67 -12.26 -4.15
CA THR A 136 23.39 -13.51 -4.06
C THR A 136 23.59 -13.87 -2.60
N CYS A 137 23.16 -15.07 -2.21
CA CYS A 137 23.50 -15.65 -0.91
C CYS A 137 24.89 -16.26 -1.02
N ASP A 138 25.87 -15.73 -0.29
CA ASP A 138 27.28 -16.18 -0.32
C ASP A 138 27.49 -17.59 0.30
N ARG A 139 26.44 -18.17 0.89
CA ARG A 139 26.48 -19.48 1.56
C ARG A 139 25.62 -20.56 0.90
N CYS A 140 24.98 -20.29 -0.23
CA CYS A 140 24.14 -21.26 -0.93
C CYS A 140 24.20 -21.03 -2.45
N PRO A 141 24.50 -22.04 -3.28
CA PRO A 141 24.48 -21.92 -4.74
C PRO A 141 23.07 -21.81 -5.37
N LYS A 142 22.05 -21.39 -4.61
CA LYS A 142 20.67 -21.22 -5.10
C LYS A 142 20.29 -19.75 -5.19
N SER A 143 20.12 -19.29 -6.42
CA SER A 143 19.44 -18.04 -6.77
C SER A 143 17.92 -18.24 -6.68
N PHE A 144 17.26 -17.48 -5.80
CA PHE A 144 15.80 -17.53 -5.68
C PHE A 144 15.14 -16.66 -6.74
N SER A 145 14.77 -17.27 -7.86
CA SER A 145 13.73 -16.74 -8.75
C SER A 145 12.44 -17.49 -8.43
N ARG A 146 11.47 -16.81 -7.82
CA ARG A 146 10.14 -17.39 -7.61
C ARG A 146 9.51 -17.64 -8.98
N LYS A 147 9.55 -18.89 -9.44
CA LYS A 147 8.71 -19.39 -10.53
C LYS A 147 7.28 -19.46 -9.98
N GLU A 148 6.33 -18.90 -10.71
CA GLU A 148 4.92 -19.25 -10.55
C GLU A 148 4.40 -19.67 -11.92
N ASP A 149 3.73 -20.83 -11.92
CA ASP A 149 2.90 -21.43 -12.97
C ASP A 149 1.95 -20.45 -13.68
#